data_AF-A0A3B7PQB5-F1
#
_entry.id   AF-A0A3B7PQB5-F1
#
_cell.length_a   1.000
_cell.length_b   1.000
_cell.length_c   1.000
_cell.angle_alpha   90.00
_cell.angle_beta   90.00
_cell.angle_gamma   90.00
#
_symmetry.space_group_name_H-M   'P 1'
#
loop_
_entity.id
_entity.type
_entity.pdbx_description
1 polymer ?
#
loop_
_entity_poly.entity_id
_entity_poly.type
_entity_poly.pdbx_seq_one_letter_code
_entity_poly.pdbx_strand_id
1 'polypeptide(L)'
;MALTSNLMPRAGIPYHSIIGNKTRSNTPDKMADGIVPYSSSHLAGAESETVISGSHSIHETPEAILELRRILRGHLNRAEK
;
A
#
# COMPACT_ATOMS: atom_id res chain seq x y z
N MET A 1 6.42 -13.43 8.80
CA MET A 1 7.71 -12.70 8.77
C MET A 1 7.81 -11.82 10.01
N ALA A 2 8.55 -12.22 11.04
CA ALA A 2 8.62 -11.47 12.30
C ALA A 2 9.83 -10.49 12.35
N LEU A 3 10.91 -10.82 11.65
CA LEU A 3 12.20 -10.12 11.73
C LEU A 3 12.14 -8.65 11.29
N THR A 4 11.28 -8.30 10.33
CA THR A 4 11.16 -6.95 9.77
C THR A 4 9.88 -6.23 10.18
N SER A 5 9.12 -6.78 11.14
CA SER A 5 7.80 -6.27 11.53
C SER A 5 7.83 -4.83 12.07
N ASN A 6 8.95 -4.40 12.64
CA ASN A 6 9.13 -3.06 13.21
C ASN A 6 9.95 -2.14 12.29
N LEU A 7 10.27 -2.56 11.07
CA LEU A 7 11.04 -1.74 10.14
C LEU A 7 10.13 -0.70 9.49
N MET A 8 10.42 0.57 9.75
CA MET A 8 9.69 1.70 9.16
C MET A 8 10.54 2.42 8.11
N PRO A 9 9.92 3.06 7.12
CA PRO A 9 10.59 4.05 6.28
C PRO A 9 11.29 5.11 7.12
N ARG A 10 12.37 5.69 6.59
CA ARG A 10 13.16 6.72 7.28
C ARG A 10 12.25 7.90 7.65
N ALA A 11 12.34 8.35 8.90
CA ALA A 11 11.59 9.51 9.38
C ALA A 11 11.81 10.73 8.46
N GLY A 12 10.72 11.46 8.17
CA GLY A 12 10.72 12.62 7.29
C GLY A 12 10.63 12.32 5.78
N ILE A 13 10.66 11.04 5.37
CA ILE A 13 10.40 10.65 3.99
C ILE A 13 8.93 10.23 3.87
N PRO A 14 8.10 10.92 3.06
CA PRO A 14 6.72 10.51 2.85
C PRO A 14 6.67 9.17 2.10
N TYR A 15 5.70 8.34 2.46
CA TYR A 15 5.48 7.06 1.81
C TYR A 15 3.98 6.79 1.69
N HIS A 16 3.63 5.94 0.73
CA HIS A 16 2.26 5.54 0.42
C HIS A 16 2.20 4.01 0.30
N SER A 17 1.10 3.42 0.74
CA SER A 17 0.87 1.98 0.67
C SER A 17 -0.20 1.66 -0.36
N ILE A 18 0.09 0.74 -1.29
CA ILE A 18 -0.90 0.14 -2.20
C ILE A 18 -0.94 -1.35 -1.87
N ILE A 19 -2.05 -1.82 -1.31
CA ILE A 19 -2.15 -3.15 -0.71
C ILE A 19 -3.19 -3.99 -1.46
N GLY A 20 -2.84 -5.21 -1.81
CA GLY A 20 -3.76 -6.17 -2.40
C GLY A 20 -4.69 -6.81 -1.36
N ASN A 21 -5.94 -7.03 -1.74
CA ASN A 21 -6.90 -7.81 -0.98
C ASN A 21 -7.59 -8.83 -1.89
N LYS A 22 -7.11 -10.06 -1.88
CA LYS A 22 -7.71 -11.18 -2.62
C LYS A 22 -8.96 -11.70 -1.91
N THR A 23 -9.07 -11.43 -0.61
CA THR A 23 -10.21 -11.86 0.17
C THR A 23 -11.43 -11.01 -0.17
N ARG A 24 -12.62 -11.60 -0.11
CA ARG A 24 -13.88 -10.87 -0.28
C ARG A 24 -14.32 -10.16 1.01
N SER A 25 -13.39 -9.97 1.95
CA SER A 25 -13.65 -9.38 3.25
C SER A 25 -13.06 -7.97 3.32
N ASN A 26 -13.79 -7.08 3.96
CA ASN A 26 -13.31 -5.74 4.32
C ASN A 26 -12.90 -5.67 5.79
N THR A 27 -12.82 -6.81 6.48
CA THR A 27 -12.36 -6.87 7.87
C THR A 27 -10.84 -7.02 7.89
N PRO A 28 -10.07 -6.07 8.46
CA PRO A 28 -8.60 -6.05 8.42
C PRO A 28 -7.93 -7.38 8.79
N ASP A 29 -8.42 -8.05 9.84
CA ASP A 29 -7.85 -9.32 10.32
C ASP A 29 -8.03 -10.49 9.34
N LYS A 30 -8.94 -10.33 8.38
CA LYS A 30 -9.26 -11.33 7.35
C LYS A 30 -8.71 -10.96 5.98
N MET A 31 -8.16 -9.76 5.82
CA MET A 31 -7.65 -9.27 4.54
C MET A 31 -6.26 -9.80 4.26
N ALA A 32 -6.04 -10.21 3.02
CA ALA A 32 -4.75 -10.69 2.52
C ALA A 32 -4.75 -10.66 0.99
N ASP A 33 -3.58 -10.46 0.39
CA ASP A 33 -3.39 -10.60 -1.06
C ASP A 33 -3.20 -12.07 -1.52
N GLY A 34 -3.33 -13.01 -0.58
CA GLY A 34 -3.11 -14.44 -0.78
C GLY A 34 -1.71 -14.92 -0.38
N ILE A 35 -0.79 -14.02 -0.05
CA ILE A 35 0.57 -14.32 0.45
C ILE A 35 0.84 -13.56 1.75
N VAL A 36 0.54 -12.26 1.76
CA VAL A 36 0.80 -11.34 2.87
C VAL A 36 -0.54 -10.92 3.50
N PRO A 37 -0.73 -11.11 4.82
CA PRO A 37 -1.88 -10.56 5.55
C PRO A 37 -1.82 -9.04 5.60
N TYR A 38 -2.99 -8.38 5.57
CA TYR A 38 -3.10 -6.93 5.64
C TYR A 38 -2.41 -6.35 6.87
N SER A 39 -2.55 -7.00 8.04
CA SER A 39 -1.91 -6.59 9.29
C SER A 39 -0.37 -6.56 9.22
N SER A 40 0.24 -7.32 8.30
CA SER A 40 1.69 -7.30 8.06
C SER A 40 2.10 -6.28 7.01
N SER A 41 1.23 -5.94 6.06
CA SER A 41 1.51 -4.94 5.02
C SER A 41 1.16 -3.51 5.44
N HIS A 42 0.27 -3.36 6.42
CA HIS A 42 -0.15 -2.08 6.96
C HIS A 42 0.98 -1.43 7.76
N LEU A 43 1.30 -0.19 7.43
CA LEU A 43 2.32 0.61 8.11
C LEU A 43 1.71 1.94 8.55
N ALA A 44 1.46 2.09 9.85
CA ALA A 44 0.91 3.31 10.43
C ALA A 44 1.80 4.52 10.12
N GLY A 45 1.20 5.64 9.70
CA GLY A 45 1.91 6.86 9.31
C GLY A 45 2.12 7.03 7.80
N ALA A 46 1.60 6.11 6.97
CA ALA A 46 1.55 6.32 5.53
C ALA A 46 0.72 7.57 5.20
N GLU A 47 1.18 8.34 4.22
CA GLU A 47 0.49 9.56 3.80
C GLU A 47 -0.82 9.22 3.04
N SER A 48 -0.84 8.09 2.35
CA SER A 48 -2.07 7.43 1.93
C SER A 48 -1.91 5.92 1.92
N GLU A 49 -3.03 5.22 2.12
CA GLU A 49 -3.13 3.78 1.97
C GLU A 49 -4.33 3.45 1.08
N THR A 50 -4.09 2.67 0.03
CA THR A 50 -5.10 2.28 -0.94
C THR A 50 -5.15 0.76 -1.00
N VAL A 51 -6.31 0.18 -0.67
CA VAL A 51 -6.53 -1.27 -0.74
C VAL A 51 -7.28 -1.59 -2.02
N ILE A 52 -6.69 -2.47 -2.85
CA ILE A 52 -7.24 -2.87 -4.16
C ILE A 52 -7.61 -4.35 -4.10
N SER A 53 -8.78 -4.70 -4.64
CA SER A 53 -9.18 -6.10 -4.76
C SER A 53 -8.27 -6.83 -5.75
N GLY A 54 -7.55 -7.86 -5.29
CA GLY A 54 -6.59 -8.59 -6.14
C GLY A 54 -5.55 -9.40 -5.36
N SER A 55 -4.82 -10.25 -6.07
CA SER A 55 -3.77 -11.10 -5.49
C SER A 55 -2.43 -10.37 -5.31
N HIS A 56 -1.39 -11.06 -4.82
CA HIS A 56 -0.06 -10.48 -4.59
C HIS A 56 0.54 -9.71 -5.80
N SER A 57 0.14 -10.03 -7.03
CA SER A 57 0.57 -9.31 -8.24
C SER A 57 -0.29 -8.08 -8.58
N ILE A 58 -0.97 -7.45 -7.61
CA ILE A 58 -1.82 -6.26 -7.88
C ILE A 58 -1.09 -5.12 -8.59
N HIS A 59 0.24 -5.04 -8.49
CA HIS A 59 1.03 -3.96 -9.07
C HIS A 59 0.96 -3.92 -10.61
N GLU A 60 0.59 -5.03 -11.25
CA GLU A 60 0.39 -5.12 -12.70
C GLU A 60 -1.01 -4.65 -13.14
N THR A 61 -1.93 -4.44 -12.20
CA THR A 61 -3.32 -4.07 -12.52
C THR A 61 -3.44 -2.60 -12.95
N PRO A 62 -4.37 -2.26 -13.85
CA PRO A 62 -4.64 -0.87 -14.22
C PRO A 62 -4.95 0.02 -13.01
N GLU A 63 -5.69 -0.48 -12.03
CA GLU A 63 -6.07 0.24 -10.82
C GLU A 63 -4.83 0.65 -9.99
N ALA A 64 -3.90 -0.29 -9.77
CA ALA A 64 -2.66 0.00 -9.05
C ALA A 64 -1.76 0.98 -9.82
N ILE A 65 -1.67 0.84 -11.15
CA ILE A 65 -0.90 1.74 -12.01
C ILE A 65 -1.48 3.16 -11.99
N LEU A 66 -2.81 3.29 -12.02
CA LEU A 66 -3.49 4.58 -11.93
C LEU A 66 -3.27 5.24 -10.57
N GLU A 67 -3.30 4.47 -9.49
CA GLU A 67 -3.01 4.97 -8.15
C GLU A 67 -1.55 5.42 -8.00
N LEU A 68 -0.61 4.63 -8.52
CA LEU A 68 0.80 5.02 -8.58
C LEU A 68 0.98 6.34 -9.36
N ARG A 69 0.34 6.46 -10.53
CA ARG A 69 0.38 7.69 -11.34
C ARG A 69 -0.21 8.88 -10.59
N ARG A 70 -1.31 8.70 -9.85
CA ARG A 70 -1.93 9.75 -9.02
C ARG A 70 -0.96 10.23 -7.95
N ILE A 71 -0.30 9.32 -7.24
CA ILE A 71 0.70 9.63 -6.21
C ILE A 71 1.86 10.41 -6.81
N LEU A 72 2.47 9.91 -7.90
CA LEU A 72 3.61 10.57 -8.55
C LEU A 72 3.28 11.98 -9.03
N ARG A 73 2.10 12.19 -9.64
CA ARG A 73 1.63 13.54 -10.02
C ARG A 73 1.38 14.43 -8.81
N GLY A 74 0.88 13.87 -7.71
CA GLY A 74 0.70 14.60 -6.45
C GLY A 74 2.02 15.15 -5.90
N HIS A 75 3.08 14.35 -5.92
CA HIS A 75 4.43 14.79 -5.50
C HIS A 75 5.04 15.80 -6.47
N LEU A 76 4.89 15.61 -7.79
CA LEU A 76 5.36 16.59 -8.78
C LEU A 76 4.78 17.99 -8.50
N ASN A 77 3.47 18.08 -8.30
CA ASN A 77 2.79 19.34 -8.00
C ASN A 77 3.21 19.98 -6.66
N ARG A 78 3.74 19.19 -5.71
CA ARG A 78 4.27 19.71 -4.44
C ARG A 78 5.70 20.22 -4.58
N ALA A 79 6.50 19.58 -5.43
CA ALA A 79 7.88 19.98 -5.68
C ALA A 79 7.99 21.26 -6.52
N GLU A 80 6.98 21.55 -7.34
CA GLU A 80 6.90 22.80 -8.13
C GLU A 80 6.43 24.02 -7.33
N LYS A 81 6.04 23.85 -6.06
CA LYS A 81 5.66 24.93 -5.14
C LYS A 81 6.82 25.32 -4.24
#